data_AF-A0A182SZN7-F1
#
_entry.id   AF-A0A182SZN7-F1
#
_cell.length_a   1.000
_cell.length_b   1.000
_cell.length_c   1.000
_cell.angle_alpha   90.00
_cell.angle_beta   90.00
_cell.angle_gamma   90.00
#
_symmetry.space_group_name_H-M   'P 1'
#
loop_
_entity.id
_entity.type
_entity.pdbx_description
1 polymer ?
#
loop_
_entity_poly.entity_id
_entity_poly.type
_entity_poly.pdbx_seq_one_letter_code
_entity_poly.pdbx_strand_id
1 'polypeptide(L)'
;KWRIKCQENETEIHASYLAKVEKEIAELKQRHMNTTAKIAEHRRNFAELSHRILRVIVKQESTRKLGLALSPEEEAIRTKLENMHALVSTPTQFRGRLSELLSQMRMQRNQWAHGNFLNEYTLDKDATQEMQSFLTMQQKAVAFLIDTIHKDMKTLKIISEGMTQLVQG
;
A
#
# COMPACT_ATOMS: atom_id res chain seq x y z
N LYS A 1 0.64 -10.66 -57.34
CA LYS A 1 1.77 -11.44 -56.77
C LYS A 1 2.76 -10.55 -55.99
N TRP A 2 3.23 -9.40 -56.54
CA TRP A 2 4.14 -8.49 -55.83
C TRP A 2 3.58 -7.91 -54.52
N ARG A 3 2.33 -7.41 -54.52
CA ARG A 3 1.66 -6.87 -53.32
C ARG A 3 1.59 -7.86 -52.16
N ILE A 4 1.26 -9.13 -52.43
CA ILE A 4 1.18 -10.18 -51.41
C ILE A 4 2.55 -10.41 -50.78
N LYS A 5 3.61 -10.45 -51.59
CA LYS A 5 4.99 -10.60 -51.10
C LYS A 5 5.44 -9.42 -50.23
N CYS A 6 5.04 -8.18 -50.57
CA CYS A 6 5.29 -7.01 -49.72
C CYS A 6 4.53 -7.11 -48.40
N GLN A 7 3.27 -7.56 -48.42
CA GLN A 7 2.46 -7.75 -47.21
C GLN A 7 3.01 -8.86 -46.31
N GLU A 8 3.51 -9.95 -46.88
CA GLU A 8 4.18 -11.02 -46.12
C GLU A 8 5.43 -10.48 -45.41
N ASN A 9 6.27 -9.72 -46.11
CA ASN A 9 7.47 -9.11 -45.54
C ASN A 9 7.14 -8.06 -44.45
N GLU A 10 6.12 -7.21 -44.66
CA GLU A 10 5.66 -6.27 -43.63
C GLU A 10 5.10 -6.99 -42.40
N THR A 11 4.34 -8.07 -42.61
CA THR A 11 3.80 -8.89 -41.51
C THR A 11 4.91 -9.56 -40.71
N GLU A 12 5.96 -10.05 -41.37
CA GLU A 12 7.14 -10.63 -40.72
C GLU A 12 7.88 -9.58 -39.88
N ILE A 13 8.06 -8.37 -40.40
CA ILE A 13 8.65 -7.26 -39.63
C ILE A 13 7.78 -6.91 -38.42
N HIS A 14 6.46 -6.79 -38.59
CA HIS A 14 5.54 -6.53 -37.48
C HIS A 14 5.57 -7.63 -36.42
N ALA A 15 5.59 -8.90 -36.83
CA ALA A 15 5.71 -10.03 -35.92
C ALA A 15 7.03 -9.99 -35.13
N SER A 16 8.15 -9.69 -35.80
CA SER A 16 9.46 -9.56 -35.16
C SER A 16 9.48 -8.42 -34.13
N TYR A 17 8.81 -7.31 -34.43
CA TYR A 17 8.71 -6.16 -33.53
C TYR A 17 7.84 -6.48 -32.32
N LEU A 18 6.68 -7.13 -32.51
CA LEU A 18 5.82 -7.58 -31.42
C LEU A 18 6.56 -8.54 -30.49
N ALA A 19 7.32 -9.50 -31.04
CA ALA A 19 8.13 -10.42 -30.24
C ALA A 19 9.21 -9.69 -29.43
N LYS A 20 9.83 -8.65 -30.00
CA LYS A 20 10.79 -7.80 -29.29
C LYS A 20 10.12 -7.05 -28.13
N VAL A 21 8.97 -6.42 -28.37
CA VAL A 21 8.22 -5.68 -27.35
C VAL A 21 7.75 -6.62 -26.23
N GLU A 22 7.27 -7.81 -26.58
CA GLU A 22 6.87 -8.83 -25.61
C GLU A 22 8.04 -9.21 -24.68
N LYS A 23 9.23 -9.43 -25.26
CA LYS A 23 10.45 -9.71 -24.50
C LYS A 23 10.81 -8.55 -23.55
N GLU A 24 10.77 -7.31 -24.04
CA GLU A 24 11.06 -6.13 -23.21
C GLU A 24 10.05 -5.97 -22.06
N ILE A 25 8.77 -6.24 -22.31
CA ILE A 25 7.72 -6.25 -21.27
C ILE A 25 7.99 -7.35 -20.25
N ALA A 26 8.37 -8.55 -20.68
CA ALA A 26 8.70 -9.65 -19.77
C ALA A 26 9.91 -9.30 -18.88
N GLU A 27 10.97 -8.74 -19.46
CA GLU A 27 12.13 -8.26 -18.71
C GLU A 27 11.78 -7.13 -17.75
N LEU A 28 10.92 -6.20 -18.15
CA LEU A 28 10.46 -5.11 -17.29
C LEU A 28 9.62 -5.63 -16.12
N LYS A 29 8.72 -6.60 -16.36
CA LYS A 29 7.95 -7.27 -15.30
C LYS A 29 8.87 -7.96 -14.30
N GLN A 30 9.88 -8.69 -14.78
CA GLN A 30 10.85 -9.35 -13.91
C GLN A 30 11.65 -8.34 -13.07
N ARG A 31 12.11 -7.23 -13.68
CA ARG A 31 12.79 -6.15 -12.96
C ARG A 31 11.89 -5.48 -11.94
N HIS A 32 10.60 -5.29 -12.26
CA HIS A 32 9.62 -4.74 -11.34
C HIS A 32 9.42 -5.65 -10.12
N MET A 33 9.25 -6.96 -10.32
CA MET A 33 9.15 -7.94 -9.22
C MET A 33 10.39 -7.92 -8.33
N ASN A 34 11.59 -7.93 -8.91
CA ASN A 34 12.85 -7.86 -8.17
C ASN A 34 12.98 -6.56 -7.36
N THR A 35 12.63 -5.42 -7.96
CA THR A 35 12.65 -4.12 -7.29
C THR A 35 11.65 -4.07 -6.14
N THR A 36 10.43 -4.58 -6.34
CA THR A 36 9.41 -4.64 -5.29
C THR A 36 9.86 -5.51 -4.11
N ALA A 37 10.53 -6.64 -4.38
CA ALA A 37 11.13 -7.46 -3.32
C ALA A 37 12.21 -6.70 -2.55
N LYS A 38 13.12 -6.01 -3.24
CA LYS A 38 14.15 -5.16 -2.60
C LYS A 38 13.54 -4.01 -1.78
N ILE A 39 12.48 -3.38 -2.26
CA ILE A 39 11.76 -2.35 -1.49
C ILE A 39 11.20 -2.93 -0.19
N ALA A 40 10.60 -4.13 -0.25
CA ALA A 40 10.08 -4.80 0.95
C ALA A 40 11.20 -5.15 1.94
N GLU A 41 12.36 -5.59 1.45
CA GLU A 41 13.56 -5.82 2.26
C GLU A 41 14.07 -4.54 2.92
N HIS A 42 14.25 -3.47 2.14
CA HIS A 42 14.70 -2.18 2.68
C HIS A 42 13.72 -1.61 3.71
N ARG A 43 12.40 -1.78 3.52
CA ARG A 43 11.40 -1.39 4.53
C ARG A 43 11.57 -2.16 5.84
N ARG A 44 11.87 -3.46 5.80
CA ARG A 44 12.17 -4.25 7.00
C ARG A 44 13.45 -3.79 7.69
N ASN A 45 14.53 -3.62 6.92
CA ASN A 45 15.82 -3.18 7.45
C ASN A 45 15.72 -1.78 8.06
N PHE A 46 14.96 -0.88 7.43
CA PHE A 46 14.69 0.45 7.99
C PHE A 46 13.96 0.36 9.34
N ALA A 47 12.89 -0.44 9.45
CA ALA A 47 12.17 -0.62 10.70
C ALA A 47 13.07 -1.19 11.83
N GLU A 48 13.95 -2.14 11.49
CA GLU A 48 14.93 -2.69 12.44
C GLU A 48 15.94 -1.63 12.90
N LEU A 49 16.51 -0.87 11.96
CA LEU A 49 17.47 0.19 12.26
C LEU A 49 16.82 1.32 13.08
N SER A 50 15.59 1.74 12.74
CA SER A 50 14.83 2.72 13.52
C SER A 50 14.62 2.24 14.96
N HIS A 51 14.25 0.97 15.16
CA HIS A 51 14.13 0.40 16.49
C HIS A 51 15.48 0.37 17.24
N ARG A 52 16.56 -0.01 16.55
CA ARG A 52 17.92 -0.02 17.15
C ARG A 52 18.35 1.38 17.58
N ILE A 53 18.14 2.39 16.74
CA ILE A 53 18.42 3.80 17.06
C ILE A 53 17.63 4.23 18.28
N LEU A 54 16.32 3.94 18.33
CA LEU A 54 15.49 4.28 19.48
C LEU A 54 16.03 3.65 20.77
N ARG A 55 16.44 2.37 20.76
CA ARG A 55 17.05 1.73 21.94
C ARG A 55 18.34 2.42 22.39
N VAL A 56 19.19 2.82 21.44
CA VAL A 56 20.45 3.52 21.75
C VAL A 56 20.15 4.87 22.39
N ILE A 57 19.22 5.65 21.82
CA ILE A 57 18.79 6.94 22.36
C ILE A 57 18.26 6.77 23.79
N VAL A 58 17.36 5.80 24.03
CA VAL A 58 16.81 5.53 25.35
C VAL A 58 17.91 5.21 26.36
N LYS A 59 18.87 4.34 26.00
CA LYS A 59 20.00 4.03 26.88
C LYS A 59 20.89 5.25 27.13
N GLN A 60 21.16 6.04 26.11
CA GLN A 60 22.00 7.23 26.23
C GLN A 60 21.35 8.28 27.14
N GLU A 61 20.07 8.59 26.94
CA GLU A 61 19.34 9.54 27.77
C GLU A 61 19.21 9.05 29.22
N SER A 62 18.91 7.76 29.41
CA SER A 62 18.83 7.17 30.76
C SER A 62 20.18 7.21 31.49
N THR A 63 21.29 6.94 30.81
CA THR A 63 22.63 7.01 31.42
C THR A 63 23.03 8.46 31.69
N ARG A 64 22.75 9.40 30.77
CA ARG A 64 23.11 10.82 30.92
C ARG A 64 22.35 11.49 32.07
N LYS A 65 21.08 11.14 32.26
CA LYS A 65 20.20 11.76 33.26
C LYS A 65 20.08 10.96 34.56
N LEU A 66 20.92 9.94 34.74
CA LEU A 66 20.90 9.13 35.95
C LEU A 66 21.20 10.01 37.18
N GLY A 67 20.31 9.97 38.17
CA GLY A 67 20.42 10.76 39.40
C GLY A 67 19.91 12.20 39.30
N LEU A 68 19.40 12.63 38.14
CA LEU A 68 18.68 13.90 38.01
C LEU A 68 17.18 13.70 38.28
N ALA A 69 16.51 14.73 38.79
CA ALA A 69 15.05 14.73 38.88
C ALA A 69 14.43 14.78 37.47
N LEU A 70 13.27 14.13 37.31
CA LEU A 70 12.49 14.14 36.08
C LEU A 70 12.11 15.57 35.69
N SER A 71 12.31 15.91 34.41
CA SER A 71 11.84 17.19 33.89
C SER A 71 10.32 17.17 33.64
N PRO A 72 9.64 18.33 33.60
CA PRO A 72 8.21 18.41 33.27
C PRO A 72 7.87 17.80 31.90
N GLU A 73 8.80 17.86 30.94
CA GLU A 73 8.62 17.27 29.62
C GLU A 73 8.67 15.74 29.68
N GLU A 74 9.60 15.17 30.46
CA GLU A 74 9.69 13.72 30.66
C GLU A 74 8.44 13.17 31.36
N GLU A 75 7.92 13.92 32.32
CA GLU A 75 6.68 13.61 33.03
C GLU A 75 5.46 13.57 32.08
N ALA A 76 5.38 14.52 31.14
CA ALA A 76 4.35 14.53 30.12
C ALA A 76 4.46 13.32 29.17
N ILE A 77 5.69 12.92 28.79
CA ILE A 77 5.92 11.74 27.96
C ILE A 77 5.56 10.46 28.73
N ARG A 78 5.96 10.35 29.99
CA ARG A 78 5.62 9.23 30.88
C ARG A 78 4.11 9.05 30.96
N THR A 79 3.38 10.12 31.26
CA THR A 79 1.91 10.09 31.35
C THR A 79 1.28 9.61 30.04
N LYS A 80 1.77 10.07 28.88
CA LYS A 80 1.29 9.61 27.57
C LYS A 80 1.55 8.11 27.36
N LEU A 81 2.74 7.63 27.72
CA LEU A 81 3.11 6.21 27.60
C LEU A 81 2.27 5.32 28.51
N GLU A 82 2.03 5.75 29.75
CA GLU A 82 1.17 5.03 30.70
C GLU A 82 -0.27 4.94 30.20
N ASN A 83 -0.83 6.04 29.68
CA ASN A 83 -2.16 6.05 29.09
C ASN A 83 -2.26 5.09 27.88
N MET A 84 -1.26 5.11 26.98
CA MET A 84 -1.23 4.18 25.85
C MET A 84 -1.09 2.73 26.33
N HIS A 85 -0.26 2.47 27.33
CA HIS A 85 -0.10 1.14 27.90
C HIS A 85 -1.40 0.65 28.56
N ALA A 86 -2.12 1.50 29.30
CA ALA A 86 -3.39 1.16 29.91
C ALA A 86 -4.46 0.79 28.86
N LEU A 87 -4.53 1.55 27.76
CA LEU A 87 -5.43 1.24 26.64
C LEU A 87 -5.12 -0.12 26.01
N VAL A 88 -3.84 -0.39 25.71
CA VAL A 88 -3.43 -1.65 25.04
C VAL A 88 -3.50 -2.86 25.98
N SER A 89 -3.20 -2.69 27.26
CA SER A 89 -3.19 -3.76 28.26
C SER A 89 -4.57 -4.18 28.72
N THR A 90 -5.60 -3.35 28.51
CA THR A 90 -6.99 -3.69 28.84
C THR A 90 -7.44 -4.91 28.02
N PRO A 91 -7.63 -6.09 28.66
CA PRO A 91 -7.80 -7.36 27.93
C PRO A 91 -9.06 -7.39 27.05
N THR A 92 -10.11 -6.68 27.45
CA THR A 92 -11.42 -6.72 26.79
C THR A 92 -11.49 -5.83 25.54
N GLN A 93 -10.70 -4.76 25.45
CA GLN A 93 -10.81 -3.80 24.34
C GLN A 93 -10.12 -4.29 23.06
N PHE A 94 -8.85 -4.70 23.16
CA PHE A 94 -8.09 -5.13 21.98
C PHE A 94 -8.00 -6.65 21.87
N ARG A 95 -7.54 -7.34 22.92
CA ARG A 95 -7.35 -8.80 22.87
C ARG A 95 -8.68 -9.54 22.73
N GLY A 96 -9.70 -9.14 23.50
CA GLY A 96 -11.05 -9.71 23.41
C GLY A 96 -11.66 -9.59 22.01
N ARG A 97 -11.68 -8.37 21.45
CA ARG A 97 -12.18 -8.11 20.08
C ARG A 97 -11.37 -8.84 19.01
N LEU A 98 -10.05 -8.91 19.12
CA LEU A 98 -9.22 -9.67 18.19
C LEU A 98 -9.51 -11.17 18.27
N SER A 99 -9.62 -11.73 19.47
CA SER A 99 -9.98 -13.13 19.66
C SER A 99 -11.38 -13.44 19.13
N GLU A 100 -12.33 -12.54 19.32
CA GLU A 100 -13.69 -12.65 18.77
C GLU A 100 -13.67 -12.64 17.23
N LEU A 101 -13.00 -11.67 16.61
CA LEU A 101 -12.85 -11.60 15.15
C LEU A 101 -12.16 -12.85 14.59
N LEU A 102 -11.10 -13.32 15.24
CA LEU A 102 -10.42 -14.56 14.84
C LEU A 102 -11.34 -15.78 14.96
N SER A 103 -12.18 -15.82 15.99
CA SER A 103 -13.19 -16.88 16.15
C SER A 103 -14.24 -16.81 15.04
N GLN A 104 -14.79 -15.62 14.76
CA GLN A 104 -15.75 -15.39 13.68
C GLN A 104 -15.17 -15.79 12.31
N MET A 105 -13.93 -15.40 12.01
CA MET A 105 -13.25 -15.77 10.76
C MET A 105 -13.07 -17.29 10.64
N ARG A 106 -12.71 -17.99 11.73
CA ARG A 106 -12.60 -19.46 11.72
C ARG A 106 -13.95 -20.12 11.49
N MET A 107 -15.01 -19.62 12.15
CA MET A 107 -16.37 -20.12 11.96
C MET A 107 -16.87 -19.89 10.55
N GLN A 108 -16.66 -18.70 9.97
CA GLN A 108 -17.03 -18.38 8.59
C GLN A 108 -16.28 -19.29 7.60
N ARG A 109 -14.98 -19.49 7.79
CA ARG A 109 -14.18 -20.39 6.95
C ARG A 109 -14.71 -21.83 7.01
N ASN A 110 -15.08 -22.32 8.19
CA ASN A 110 -15.69 -23.64 8.33
C ASN A 110 -17.07 -23.71 7.66
N GLN A 111 -17.89 -22.68 7.79
CA GLN A 111 -19.18 -22.60 7.08
C GLN A 111 -19.01 -22.56 5.57
N TRP A 112 -17.96 -21.93 5.04
CA TRP A 112 -17.68 -21.90 3.61
C TRP A 112 -17.13 -23.23 3.10
N ALA A 113 -16.36 -23.93 3.94
CA ALA A 113 -15.83 -25.27 3.62
C ALA A 113 -16.91 -26.37 3.68
N HIS A 114 -17.94 -26.22 4.52
CA HIS A 114 -19.06 -27.16 4.65
C HIS A 114 -20.33 -26.68 3.93
N GLY A 115 -20.32 -25.44 3.44
CA GLY A 115 -21.38 -24.88 2.62
C GLY A 115 -21.36 -25.61 1.29
N ASN A 116 -22.47 -26.28 0.99
CA ASN A 116 -22.68 -27.02 -0.23
C ASN A 116 -22.67 -26.06 -1.44
N PHE A 117 -21.50 -25.63 -1.89
CA PHE A 117 -21.27 -24.88 -3.14
C PHE A 117 -21.50 -25.74 -4.40
N LEU A 118 -22.32 -26.79 -4.27
CA LEU A 118 -22.75 -27.68 -5.36
C LEU A 118 -23.68 -27.00 -6.36
N ASN A 119 -24.12 -25.76 -6.11
CA ASN A 119 -24.59 -24.89 -7.18
C ASN A 119 -23.41 -24.09 -7.72
N GLU A 120 -22.62 -24.77 -8.55
CA GLU A 120 -21.62 -24.17 -9.42
C GLU A 120 -22.35 -23.21 -10.38
N TYR A 121 -22.62 -22.00 -9.91
CA TYR A 121 -22.96 -20.87 -10.77
C TYR A 121 -21.71 -20.60 -11.60
N THR A 122 -21.61 -21.26 -12.76
CA THR A 122 -20.63 -20.92 -13.78
C THR A 122 -20.98 -19.54 -14.28
N LEU A 123 -20.29 -18.51 -13.77
CA LEU A 123 -20.35 -17.16 -14.31
C LEU A 123 -20.05 -17.23 -15.81
N ASP A 124 -20.96 -16.67 -16.61
CA ASP A 124 -20.78 -16.57 -18.04
C ASP A 124 -19.47 -15.80 -18.35
N LYS A 125 -18.65 -16.37 -19.22
CA LYS A 125 -17.31 -15.85 -19.50
C LYS A 125 -17.37 -14.51 -20.21
N ASP A 126 -18.38 -14.31 -21.06
CA ASP A 126 -18.55 -13.07 -21.81
C ASP A 126 -19.00 -11.92 -20.89
N ALA A 127 -19.99 -12.19 -20.03
CA ALA A 127 -20.39 -11.25 -18.97
C ALA A 127 -19.23 -10.89 -18.02
N THR A 128 -18.34 -11.85 -17.73
CA THR A 128 -17.16 -11.62 -16.89
C THR A 128 -16.13 -10.72 -17.57
N GLN A 129 -15.89 -10.88 -18.87
CA GLN A 129 -14.99 -10.03 -19.64
C GLN A 129 -15.53 -8.60 -19.78
N GLU A 130 -16.84 -8.45 -20.03
CA GLU A 130 -17.49 -7.15 -20.07
C GLU A 130 -17.35 -6.44 -18.71
N MET A 131 -17.65 -7.14 -17.62
CA MET A 131 -17.48 -6.63 -16.26
C MET A 131 -16.04 -6.23 -15.97
N GLN A 132 -15.05 -7.03 -16.38
CA GLN A 132 -13.63 -6.71 -16.23
C GLN A 132 -13.27 -5.43 -16.99
N SER A 133 -13.75 -5.29 -18.23
CA SER A 133 -13.49 -4.11 -19.05
C SER A 133 -14.08 -2.83 -18.42
N PHE A 134 -15.31 -2.91 -17.92
CA PHE A 134 -16.01 -1.80 -17.27
C PHE A 134 -15.34 -1.39 -15.97
N LEU A 135 -15.00 -2.36 -15.11
CA LEU A 135 -14.26 -2.10 -13.87
C LEU A 135 -12.88 -1.49 -14.15
N THR A 136 -12.19 -1.94 -15.19
CA THR A 136 -10.90 -1.36 -15.60
C THR A 136 -11.06 0.09 -16.06
N MET A 137 -12.14 0.40 -16.78
CA MET A 137 -12.46 1.77 -17.20
C MET A 137 -12.76 2.66 -15.99
N GLN A 138 -13.58 2.19 -15.06
CA GLN A 138 -13.90 2.90 -13.83
C GLN A 138 -12.64 3.13 -12.98
N GLN A 139 -11.78 2.12 -12.82
CA GLN A 139 -10.53 2.25 -12.08
C GLN A 139 -9.63 3.36 -12.67
N LYS A 140 -9.53 3.44 -14.00
CA LYS A 140 -8.78 4.51 -14.68
C LYS A 140 -9.41 5.88 -14.47
N ALA A 141 -10.73 5.99 -14.57
CA ALA A 141 -11.45 7.23 -14.35
C ALA A 141 -11.27 7.74 -12.91
N VAL A 142 -11.39 6.85 -11.92
CA VAL A 142 -11.17 7.19 -10.51
C VAL A 142 -9.71 7.60 -10.26
N ALA A 143 -8.74 6.89 -10.84
CA ALA A 143 -7.33 7.27 -10.73
C ALA A 143 -7.06 8.68 -11.29
N PHE A 144 -7.69 9.03 -12.40
CA PHE A 144 -7.61 10.38 -12.97
C PHE A 144 -8.23 11.44 -12.05
N LEU A 145 -9.41 11.17 -11.48
CA LEU A 145 -10.04 12.08 -10.51
C LEU A 145 -9.16 12.30 -9.28
N ILE A 146 -8.53 11.25 -8.77
CA ILE A 146 -7.60 11.33 -7.63
C ILE A 146 -6.40 12.22 -7.97
N ASP A 147 -5.84 12.10 -9.17
CA ASP A 147 -4.70 12.94 -9.61
C ASP A 147 -5.11 14.42 -9.74
N THR A 148 -6.29 14.69 -10.29
CA THR A 148 -6.84 16.05 -10.37
C THR A 148 -7.05 16.65 -8.97
N ILE A 149 -7.68 15.90 -8.05
CA ILE A 149 -7.87 16.37 -6.68
C ILE A 149 -6.53 16.65 -5.98
N HIS A 150 -5.52 15.81 -6.18
CA HIS A 150 -4.19 16.06 -5.61
C HIS A 150 -3.52 17.30 -6.19
N LYS A 151 -3.68 17.56 -7.50
CA LYS A 151 -3.18 18.79 -8.14
C LYS A 151 -3.91 20.01 -7.59
N ASP A 152 -5.23 19.96 -7.51
CA ASP A 152 -6.05 21.06 -6.99
C ASP A 152 -5.71 21.36 -5.53
N MET A 153 -5.53 20.33 -4.70
CA MET A 153 -5.14 20.50 -3.30
C MET A 153 -3.76 21.14 -3.16
N LYS A 154 -2.80 20.81 -4.03
CA LYS A 154 -1.49 21.49 -4.08
C LYS A 154 -1.63 22.95 -4.51
N THR A 155 -2.43 23.23 -5.53
CA THR A 155 -2.69 24.59 -6.01
C THR A 155 -3.34 25.44 -4.92
N LEU A 156 -4.36 24.91 -4.22
CA LEU A 156 -5.01 25.59 -3.10
C LEU A 156 -4.04 25.89 -1.96
N LYS A 157 -3.12 24.97 -1.67
CA LYS A 157 -2.07 25.18 -0.66
C LYS A 157 -1.13 26.33 -1.03
N ILE A 158 -0.70 26.39 -2.30
CA ILE A 158 0.13 27.50 -2.81
C ILE A 158 -0.63 28.83 -2.71
N ILE A 159 -1.92 28.84 -3.08
CA ILE A 159 -2.76 30.04 -2.98
C ILE A 159 -2.91 30.47 -1.52
N SER A 160 -3.18 29.54 -0.59
CA SER A 160 -3.34 29.90 0.83
C SER A 160 -2.04 30.44 1.42
N GLU A 161 -0.91 29.82 1.10
CA GLU A 161 0.42 30.26 1.56
C GLU A 161 0.77 31.63 0.98
N GLY A 162 0.54 31.85 -0.31
CA GLY A 162 0.72 33.15 -0.96
C GLY A 162 -0.19 34.25 -0.41
N MET A 163 -1.44 33.93 -0.10
CA MET A 163 -2.37 34.85 0.56
C MET A 163 -1.90 35.21 1.97
N THR A 164 -1.43 34.24 2.77
CA THR A 164 -0.88 34.54 4.11
C THR A 164 0.35 35.44 4.05
N GLN A 165 1.18 35.33 3.01
CA GLN A 165 2.34 36.22 2.81
C GLN A 165 1.93 37.64 2.39
N LEU A 166 0.88 37.78 1.58
CA LEU A 166 0.34 39.08 1.18
C LEU A 166 -0.40 39.82 2.31
N VAL A 167 -0.93 39.11 3.30
CA VAL A 167 -1.61 39.70 4.47
C VAL A 167 -0.62 40.07 5.59
N GLN A 168 0.59 39.50 5.59
CA GLN A 168 1.64 39.79 6.58
C GLN A 168 2.66 40.85 6.13
N GLY A 169 2.59 41.31 4.87
CA GLY A 169 3.35 42.46 4.35
C GLY A 169 2.48 43.71 4.27
#